data_AF-A0A1S3KHU9-F1
#
_entry.id   AF-A0A1S3KHU9-F1
#
_cell.length_a   1.000
_cell.length_b   1.000
_cell.length_c   1.000
_cell.angle_alpha   90.00
_cell.angle_beta   90.00
_cell.angle_gamma   90.00
#
_symmetry.space_group_name_H-M   'P 1'
#
loop_
_entity.id
_entity.type
_entity.pdbx_description
1 polymer ?
#
loop_
_entity_poly.entity_id
_entity_poly.type
_entity_poly.pdbx_seq_one_letter_code
_entity_poly.pdbx_strand_id
1 'polypeptide(L)'
;MSKHAKYAIPLFCVGPNMQDGDCIETTVKYGVCSRNDVRFTLALGPGVTWWKGLILFRKHERNKYQILTELQDDQHSVTVTIGRHMLEQNHLVFCKAKIFGVKTNMYQIEDAATVLEGGAHYTFTWVKD
;
A
#
# COMPACT_ATOMS: atom_id res chain seq x y z
N MET A 1 7.14 12.79 -2.13
CA MET A 1 6.88 11.54 -2.88
C MET A 1 7.18 11.75 -4.35
N SER A 2 7.63 10.72 -5.07
CA SER A 2 7.82 10.80 -6.52
C SER A 2 6.48 11.02 -7.24
N LYS A 3 6.51 11.55 -8.48
CA LYS A 3 5.29 11.83 -9.26
C LYS A 3 4.53 10.59 -9.68
N HIS A 4 5.24 9.48 -9.91
CA HIS A 4 4.68 8.20 -10.34
C HIS A 4 5.31 7.07 -9.55
N ALA A 5 4.59 5.95 -9.44
CA ALA A 5 5.15 4.70 -8.97
C ALA A 5 6.23 4.20 -9.95
N LYS A 6 7.30 3.60 -9.43
CA LYS A 6 8.34 2.99 -10.26
C LYS A 6 7.84 1.78 -11.04
N TYR A 7 6.91 1.03 -10.44
CA TYR A 7 6.36 -0.21 -10.98
C TYR A 7 4.83 -0.18 -10.88
N ALA A 8 4.17 -0.67 -11.92
CA ALA A 8 2.77 -1.05 -11.87
C ALA A 8 2.74 -2.58 -11.84
N ILE A 9 2.05 -3.14 -10.86
CA ILE A 9 1.96 -4.59 -10.66
C ILE A 9 0.52 -4.99 -10.33
N PRO A 10 0.08 -6.19 -10.75
CA PRO A 10 -1.13 -6.81 -10.19
C PRO A 10 -0.96 -7.12 -8.69
N LEU A 11 -2.06 -7.18 -7.94
CA LEU A 11 -2.03 -7.52 -6.52
C LEU A 11 -1.37 -8.89 -6.26
N PHE A 12 -1.59 -9.88 -7.15
CA PHE A 12 -1.01 -11.22 -6.98
C PHE A 12 0.52 -11.24 -7.10
N CYS A 13 1.14 -10.18 -7.62
CA CYS A 13 2.60 -10.02 -7.65
C CYS A 13 3.17 -9.40 -6.36
N VAL A 14 2.33 -8.95 -5.43
CA VAL A 14 2.76 -8.50 -4.10
C VAL A 14 3.16 -9.73 -3.29
N GLY A 15 4.43 -9.84 -2.97
CA GLY A 15 4.96 -11.06 -2.39
C GLY A 15 6.48 -11.06 -2.25
N PRO A 16 7.12 -12.24 -2.31
CA PRO A 16 8.57 -12.34 -2.25
C PRO A 16 9.23 -11.85 -3.55
N ASN A 17 10.46 -11.34 -3.42
CA ASN A 17 11.35 -10.97 -4.54
C ASN A 17 10.77 -9.90 -5.49
N MET A 18 10.14 -8.86 -4.93
CA MET A 18 9.72 -7.69 -5.71
C MET A 18 10.95 -6.94 -6.27
N GLN A 19 10.76 -6.13 -7.30
CA GLN A 19 11.82 -5.63 -8.20
C GLN A 19 12.97 -4.90 -7.49
N ASP A 20 12.72 -4.27 -6.35
CA ASP A 20 13.74 -3.52 -5.60
C ASP A 20 14.38 -4.34 -4.46
N GLY A 21 14.14 -5.66 -4.42
CA GLY A 21 14.58 -6.55 -3.34
C GLY A 21 13.55 -6.72 -2.22
N ASP A 22 12.46 -5.95 -2.31
CA ASP A 22 11.38 -5.92 -1.32
C ASP A 22 10.67 -7.27 -1.19
N CYS A 23 10.17 -7.53 0.01
CA CYS A 23 9.23 -8.62 0.29
C CYS A 23 8.06 -8.06 1.08
N ILE A 24 6.85 -8.20 0.53
CA ILE A 24 5.61 -7.78 1.17
C ILE A 24 4.69 -8.98 1.30
N GLU A 25 4.46 -9.43 2.52
CA GLU A 25 3.49 -10.48 2.80
C GLU A 25 2.08 -9.91 2.81
N THR A 26 1.14 -10.63 2.18
CA THR A 26 -0.27 -10.22 2.13
C THR A 26 -1.13 -11.26 2.82
N THR A 27 -1.98 -10.82 3.75
CA THR A 27 -3.06 -11.66 4.30
C THR A 27 -4.40 -10.96 4.13
N VAL A 28 -5.47 -11.74 3.98
CA VAL A 28 -6.83 -11.23 3.79
C VAL A 28 -7.79 -11.89 4.78
N LYS A 29 -8.66 -11.10 5.37
CA LYS A 29 -9.81 -11.55 6.15
C LYS A 29 -11.09 -10.95 5.57
N TYR A 30 -12.08 -11.78 5.29
CA TYR A 30 -13.36 -11.36 4.73
C TYR A 30 -14.40 -11.08 5.82
N GLY A 31 -15.37 -10.20 5.54
CA GLY A 31 -16.47 -9.88 6.46
C GLY A 31 -16.07 -9.02 7.67
N VAL A 32 -14.98 -8.25 7.56
CA VAL A 32 -14.41 -7.45 8.65
C VAL A 32 -14.98 -6.02 8.72
N CYS A 33 -15.35 -5.44 7.57
CA CYS A 33 -15.96 -4.11 7.49
C CYS A 33 -17.21 -4.12 6.61
N SER A 34 -17.84 -2.95 6.42
CA SER A 34 -18.97 -2.80 5.50
C SER A 34 -18.58 -3.21 4.08
N ARG A 35 -19.52 -3.75 3.30
CA ARG A 35 -19.30 -4.08 1.88
C ARG A 35 -18.91 -2.87 1.02
N ASN A 36 -19.19 -1.66 1.49
CA ASN A 36 -18.82 -0.41 0.83
C ASN A 36 -17.43 0.09 1.22
N ASP A 37 -16.76 -0.60 2.14
CA ASP A 37 -15.47 -0.22 2.67
C ASP A 37 -14.42 -1.29 2.41
N VAL A 38 -13.15 -0.91 2.45
CA VAL A 38 -12.02 -1.84 2.50
C VAL A 38 -11.11 -1.41 3.65
N ARG A 39 -10.69 -2.36 4.48
CA ARG A 39 -9.74 -2.11 5.56
C ARG A 39 -8.35 -2.53 5.15
N PHE A 40 -7.37 -1.69 5.44
CA PHE A 40 -5.96 -1.95 5.21
C PHE A 40 -5.19 -1.88 6.52
N THR A 41 -4.27 -2.81 6.72
CA THR A 41 -3.18 -2.66 7.69
C THR A 41 -1.88 -2.65 6.92
N LEU A 42 -1.04 -1.65 7.17
CA LEU A 42 0.37 -1.68 6.79
C LEU A 42 1.18 -2.02 8.05
N ALA A 43 2.15 -2.91 7.93
CA ALA A 43 3.00 -3.35 9.04
C ALA A 43 4.47 -3.50 8.64
N LEU A 44 5.38 -3.41 9.61
CA LEU A 44 6.80 -3.72 9.45
C LEU A 44 7.10 -5.10 10.02
N GLY A 45 7.81 -5.91 9.24
CA GLY A 45 8.47 -7.09 9.75
C GLY A 45 9.70 -6.75 10.60
N PRO A 46 10.26 -7.74 11.31
CA PRO A 46 11.43 -7.54 12.16
C PRO A 46 12.62 -6.92 11.40
N GLY A 47 13.23 -5.89 11.97
CA GLY A 47 14.43 -5.25 11.42
C GLY A 47 14.20 -4.29 10.26
N VAL A 48 12.96 -4.14 9.77
CA VAL A 48 12.60 -3.10 8.80
C VAL A 48 12.41 -1.79 9.54
N THR A 49 13.29 -0.81 9.30
CA THR A 49 13.25 0.51 9.97
C THR A 49 12.90 1.64 9.02
N TRP A 50 13.09 1.42 7.71
CA TRP A 50 12.88 2.46 6.72
C TRP A 50 11.41 2.79 6.55
N TRP A 51 11.09 4.08 6.49
CA TRP A 51 9.74 4.60 6.32
C TRP A 51 9.00 3.88 5.20
N LYS A 52 7.78 3.42 5.49
CA LYS A 52 6.84 2.83 4.54
C LYS A 52 5.54 3.61 4.56
N GLY A 53 4.83 3.62 3.44
CA GLY A 53 3.50 4.20 3.37
C GLY A 53 2.61 3.55 2.33
N LEU A 54 1.32 3.71 2.56
CA LEU A 54 0.25 3.34 1.66
C LEU A 54 -0.52 4.61 1.31
N ILE A 55 -0.61 4.91 0.02
CA ILE A 55 -1.25 6.14 -0.46
C ILE A 55 -2.30 5.85 -1.52
N LEU A 56 -3.20 6.81 -1.71
CA LEU A 56 -4.08 6.92 -2.86
C LEU A 56 -3.57 8.03 -3.77
N PHE A 57 -3.25 7.69 -5.02
CA PHE A 57 -2.84 8.65 -6.03
C PHE A 57 -3.98 8.87 -7.04
N ARG A 58 -4.41 10.11 -7.28
CA ARG A 58 -5.55 10.41 -8.17
C ARG A 58 -5.26 9.97 -9.62
N LYS A 59 -6.16 9.20 -10.23
CA LYS A 59 -5.99 8.69 -11.63
C LYS A 59 -5.96 9.82 -12.66
N HIS A 60 -6.80 10.85 -12.49
CA HIS A 60 -6.99 11.92 -13.47
C HIS A 60 -6.36 13.27 -13.06
N GLU A 61 -5.71 13.36 -11.90
CA GLU A 61 -5.09 14.59 -11.41
C GLU A 61 -3.64 14.33 -11.05
N ARG A 62 -2.72 14.78 -11.92
CA ARG A 62 -1.28 14.59 -11.70
C ARG A 62 -0.85 15.23 -10.37
N ASN A 63 -0.05 14.51 -9.60
CA ASN A 63 0.56 14.93 -8.33
C ASN A 63 -0.39 15.15 -7.16
N LYS A 64 -1.68 14.77 -7.26
CA LYS A 64 -2.56 14.74 -6.09
C LYS A 64 -2.59 13.35 -5.49
N TYR A 65 -2.24 13.28 -4.21
CA TYR A 65 -2.29 12.05 -3.44
C TYR A 65 -2.78 12.30 -2.02
N GLN A 66 -3.27 11.25 -1.41
CA GLN A 66 -3.63 11.19 0.00
C GLN A 66 -2.82 10.07 0.65
N ILE A 67 -2.15 10.37 1.77
CA ILE A 67 -1.56 9.33 2.60
C ILE A 67 -2.69 8.63 3.35
N LEU A 68 -2.86 7.32 3.13
CA LEU A 68 -3.80 6.53 3.92
C LEU A 68 -3.19 6.16 5.26
N THR A 69 -1.94 5.70 5.22
CA THR A 69 -1.17 5.38 6.41
C THR A 69 0.32 5.40 6.10
N GLU A 70 1.12 5.67 7.12
CA GLU A 70 2.58 5.62 7.07
C GLU A 70 3.11 5.15 8.42
N LEU A 71 4.33 4.61 8.41
CA LEU A 71 4.98 4.05 9.57
C LEU A 71 6.48 3.90 9.34
N GLN A 72 7.23 3.95 10.43
CA GLN A 72 8.69 3.93 10.47
C GLN A 72 9.14 3.46 11.86
N ASP A 73 10.36 2.92 11.96
CA ASP A 73 11.02 2.60 13.23
C ASP A 73 10.15 1.71 14.15
N ASP A 74 9.75 2.21 15.32
CA ASP A 74 9.00 1.49 16.35
C ASP A 74 7.48 1.41 16.08
N GLN A 75 6.99 2.10 15.06
CA GLN A 75 5.59 2.01 14.66
C GLN A 75 5.36 0.75 13.82
N HIS A 76 5.10 -0.37 14.50
CA HIS A 76 5.04 -1.68 13.85
C HIS A 76 3.83 -1.91 12.94
N SER A 77 2.70 -1.25 13.19
CA SER A 77 1.53 -1.38 12.30
C SER A 77 0.54 -0.23 12.46
N VAL A 78 -0.20 0.06 11.38
CA VAL A 78 -1.29 1.02 11.38
C VAL A 78 -2.43 0.52 10.50
N THR A 79 -3.66 0.71 10.97
CA THR A 79 -4.87 0.27 10.27
C THR A 79 -5.73 1.45 9.86
N VAL A 80 -6.23 1.44 8.63
CA VAL A 80 -7.10 2.46 8.03
C VAL A 80 -8.25 1.80 7.30
N THR A 81 -9.42 2.43 7.29
CA THR A 81 -10.58 1.98 6.50
C THR A 81 -10.95 3.08 5.52
N ILE A 82 -11.15 2.72 4.26
CA ILE A 82 -11.56 3.63 3.20
C ILE A 82 -12.85 3.14 2.53
N GLY A 83 -13.59 4.04 1.90
CA GLY A 83 -14.66 3.62 1.00
C GLY A 83 -14.09 2.94 -0.24
N ARG A 84 -14.68 1.83 -0.67
CA ARG A 84 -14.27 1.06 -1.86
C ARG A 84 -14.24 1.93 -3.13
N HIS A 85 -15.20 2.86 -3.27
CA HIS A 85 -15.25 3.82 -4.37
C HIS A 85 -13.97 4.65 -4.54
N MET A 86 -13.17 4.80 -3.46
CA MET A 86 -11.89 5.51 -3.55
C MET A 86 -10.88 4.76 -4.43
N LEU A 87 -10.95 3.43 -4.53
CA LEU A 87 -10.08 2.62 -5.42
C LEU A 87 -10.45 2.78 -6.91
N GLU A 88 -11.70 3.15 -7.20
CA GLU A 88 -12.14 3.46 -8.56
C GLU A 88 -11.53 4.78 -9.04
N GLN A 89 -11.39 5.75 -8.13
CA GLN A 89 -10.90 7.10 -8.42
C GLN A 89 -9.37 7.26 -8.29
N ASN A 90 -8.71 6.33 -7.58
CA ASN A 90 -7.30 6.44 -7.21
C ASN A 90 -6.54 5.14 -7.47
N HIS A 91 -5.24 5.26 -7.70
CA HIS A 91 -4.29 4.16 -7.63
C HIS A 91 -3.88 3.92 -6.18
N LEU A 92 -3.94 2.68 -5.71
CA LEU A 92 -3.34 2.28 -4.44
C LEU A 92 -1.83 2.08 -4.66
N VAL A 93 -1.01 2.75 -3.86
CA VAL A 93 0.45 2.76 -4.08
C VAL A 93 1.21 2.52 -2.79
N PHE A 94 2.09 1.53 -2.82
CA PHE A 94 3.11 1.29 -1.81
C PHE A 94 4.30 2.23 -2.01
N CYS A 95 4.73 2.86 -0.92
CA CYS A 95 5.80 3.84 -0.93
C CYS A 95 6.85 3.48 0.12
N LYS A 96 8.12 3.81 -0.15
CA LYS A 96 9.19 3.68 0.84
C LYS A 96 10.20 4.82 0.76
N ALA A 97 10.91 5.07 1.85
CA ALA A 97 12.07 5.96 1.84
C ALA A 97 13.20 5.35 1.00
N LYS A 98 14.00 6.21 0.40
CA LYS A 98 15.26 5.89 -0.27
C LYS A 98 16.41 6.60 0.43
N ILE A 99 17.64 6.38 -0.03
CA ILE A 99 18.84 7.06 0.47
C ILE A 99 18.56 8.57 0.58
N PHE A 100 19.03 9.19 1.66
CA PHE A 100 18.76 10.59 2.02
C PHE A 100 17.28 10.89 2.34
N GLY A 101 16.49 9.89 2.76
CA GLY A 101 15.12 10.07 3.22
C GLY A 101 14.09 10.35 2.12
N VAL A 102 14.46 10.16 0.85
CA VAL A 102 13.57 10.47 -0.28
C VAL A 102 12.41 9.47 -0.34
N LYS A 103 11.22 9.90 0.08
CA LYS A 103 9.99 9.09 -0.03
C LYS A 103 9.64 8.88 -1.52
N THR A 104 9.63 7.62 -1.95
CA THR A 104 9.46 7.19 -3.34
C THR A 104 8.22 6.31 -3.47
N ASN A 105 7.41 6.56 -4.49
CA ASN A 105 6.29 5.70 -4.86
C ASN A 105 6.90 4.48 -5.59
N MET A 106 6.73 3.29 -5.03
CA MET A 106 7.36 2.08 -5.55
C MET A 106 6.41 1.29 -6.43
N TYR A 107 5.32 0.79 -5.83
CA TYR A 107 4.45 -0.20 -6.46
C TYR A 107 3.03 0.32 -6.48
N GLN A 108 2.53 0.60 -7.68
CA GLN A 108 1.11 0.82 -7.93
C GLN A 108 0.43 -0.53 -8.13
N ILE A 109 -0.66 -0.77 -7.40
CA ILE A 109 -1.51 -1.94 -7.58
C ILE A 109 -2.53 -1.61 -8.68
N GLU A 110 -2.29 -2.12 -9.88
CA GLU A 110 -3.01 -1.70 -11.10
C GLU A 110 -4.46 -2.21 -11.15
N ASP A 111 -4.70 -3.37 -10.56
CA ASP A 111 -5.97 -4.07 -10.49
C ASP A 111 -6.71 -3.82 -9.15
N ALA A 112 -6.22 -2.91 -8.31
CA ALA A 112 -6.74 -2.69 -6.95
C ALA A 112 -8.27 -2.52 -6.90
N ALA A 113 -8.86 -1.80 -7.85
CA ALA A 113 -10.31 -1.57 -7.90
C ALA A 113 -11.13 -2.84 -8.19
N THR A 114 -10.56 -3.80 -8.91
CA THR A 114 -11.23 -5.04 -9.31
C THR A 114 -11.01 -6.16 -8.32
N VAL A 115 -9.80 -6.26 -7.74
CA VAL A 115 -9.42 -7.40 -6.87
C VAL A 115 -9.56 -7.14 -5.38
N LEU A 116 -9.57 -5.88 -4.92
CA LEU A 116 -9.76 -5.57 -3.50
C LEU A 116 -11.26 -5.54 -3.18
N GLU A 117 -11.69 -6.55 -2.46
CA GLU A 117 -13.09 -6.79 -2.16
C GLU A 117 -13.60 -5.90 -1.02
N GLY A 118 -14.79 -5.35 -1.22
CA GLY A 118 -15.51 -4.65 -0.17
C GLY A 118 -15.87 -5.57 0.99
N GLY A 119 -15.73 -5.08 2.22
CA GLY A 119 -15.91 -5.84 3.45
C GLY A 119 -14.69 -6.65 3.87
N ALA A 120 -13.60 -6.64 3.09
CA ALA A 120 -12.36 -7.33 3.44
C ALA A 120 -11.37 -6.44 4.19
N HIS A 121 -10.49 -7.10 4.94
CA HIS A 121 -9.32 -6.52 5.59
C HIS A 121 -8.07 -7.15 4.99
N TYR A 122 -7.31 -6.34 4.26
CA TYR A 122 -6.00 -6.69 3.71
C TYR A 122 -4.91 -6.20 4.65
N THR A 123 -4.01 -7.09 5.06
CA THR A 123 -2.81 -6.73 5.81
C THR A 123 -1.60 -6.93 4.90
N PHE A 124 -0.84 -5.87 4.72
CA PHE A 124 0.42 -5.84 3.98
C PHE A 124 1.57 -5.66 4.97
N THR A 125 2.39 -6.69 5.15
CA THR A 125 3.55 -6.66 6.04
C THR A 125 4.80 -6.54 5.20
N TRP A 126 5.50 -5.41 5.30
CA TRP A 126 6.78 -5.22 4.65
C TRP A 126 7.86 -5.91 5.47
N VAL A 127 8.30 -7.09 5.05
CA VAL A 127 9.25 -7.92 5.83
C VAL A 127 10.70 -7.74 5.40
N LYS A 128 10.94 -7.11 4.24
CA LYS A 128 12.29 -6.84 3.72
C LYS A 128 12.30 -5.63 2.78
N ASP A 129 13.33 -4.80 2.89
CA ASP A 129 13.65 -3.68 1.96
C ASP A 129 14.33 -4.11 0.66
#